data_AF-A0A6L4ZLZ1-F1
#
_entry.id   AF-A0A6L4ZLZ1-F1
#
_cell.length_a   1.000
_cell.length_b   1.000
_cell.length_c   1.000
_cell.angle_alpha   90.00
_cell.angle_beta   90.00
_cell.angle_gamma   90.00
#
_symmetry.space_group_name_H-M   'P 1'
#
loop_
_entity.id
_entity.type
_entity.pdbx_description
1 polymer ?
#
loop_
_entity_poly.entity_id
_entity_poly.type
_entity_poly.pdbx_seq_one_letter_code
_entity_poly.pdbx_strand_id
1 'polypeptide(L)'
;MATLKHKLKTSDAEIISLTIDEMLDRLEDDMRKLRIEFDVFFNGGSKRPPYDTKNRVEALIKRFSDDRNVNFSQRFRYNSLVARYTSFREL
;
A
#
# COMPACT_ATOMS: atom_id res chain seq x y z
N MET A 1 -20.72 9.46 -49.52
CA MET A 1 -20.26 8.37 -48.62
C MET A 1 -19.79 9.00 -47.32
N ALA A 2 -20.62 8.94 -46.29
CA ALA A 2 -20.33 9.45 -44.97
C ALA A 2 -19.68 8.35 -44.13
N THR A 3 -18.55 8.65 -43.48
CA THR A 3 -18.12 7.91 -42.30
C THR A 3 -17.65 8.90 -41.24
N LEU A 4 -18.66 9.33 -40.49
CA LEU A 4 -18.69 9.57 -39.05
C LEU A 4 -17.37 9.89 -38.33
N LYS A 5 -17.34 11.12 -37.83
CA LYS A 5 -16.61 11.54 -36.63
C LYS A 5 -16.64 10.45 -35.55
N HIS A 6 -15.50 10.11 -34.99
CA HIS A 6 -15.46 9.78 -33.57
C HIS A 6 -14.28 10.43 -32.86
N LYS A 7 -14.58 11.63 -32.38
CA LYS A 7 -13.86 12.33 -31.33
C LYS A 7 -14.43 11.83 -30.00
N LEU A 8 -13.78 10.86 -29.36
CA LEU A 8 -13.82 10.66 -27.90
C LEU A 8 -12.47 11.25 -27.42
N LYS A 9 -12.33 12.33 -26.66
CA LYS A 9 -13.08 12.82 -25.51
C LYS A 9 -13.46 11.71 -24.54
N THR A 10 -12.46 11.31 -23.75
CA THR A 10 -12.66 10.92 -22.35
C THR A 10 -11.54 11.54 -21.51
N SER A 11 -11.65 12.86 -21.30
CA SER A 11 -11.21 13.51 -20.07
C SER A 11 -12.34 13.31 -19.04
N ASP A 12 -11.99 13.01 -17.79
CA ASP A 12 -12.80 13.07 -16.53
C ASP A 12 -12.64 11.85 -15.60
N ALA A 13 -11.80 10.86 -15.95
CA ALA A 13 -11.56 9.67 -15.10
C ALA A 13 -10.09 9.43 -14.72
N GLU A 14 -9.22 10.45 -14.84
CA GLU A 14 -7.88 10.40 -14.25
C GLU A 14 -7.99 10.78 -12.76
N ILE A 15 -8.83 10.03 -12.02
CA ILE A 15 -8.58 9.84 -10.60
C ILE A 15 -7.21 9.17 -10.58
N ILE A 16 -6.19 9.89 -10.12
CA ILE A 16 -4.82 9.40 -9.99
C ILE A 16 -4.88 8.08 -9.22
N SER A 17 -4.97 6.97 -9.94
CA SER A 17 -4.84 5.66 -9.35
C SER A 17 -3.35 5.53 -9.13
N LEU A 18 -2.92 5.60 -7.87
CA LEU A 18 -1.54 5.28 -7.51
C LEU A 18 -1.16 3.98 -8.21
N THR A 19 -0.03 4.01 -8.90
CA THR A 19 0.55 2.82 -9.52
C THR A 19 0.84 1.76 -8.45
N ILE A 20 0.95 0.50 -8.87
CA ILE A 20 1.30 -0.60 -7.96
C ILE A 20 2.62 -0.30 -7.24
N ASP A 21 3.59 0.28 -7.93
CA ASP A 21 4.90 0.62 -7.36
C ASP A 21 4.79 1.70 -6.29
N GLU A 22 4.05 2.78 -6.52
CA GLU A 22 3.81 3.83 -5.51
C GLU A 22 3.05 3.29 -4.30
N MET A 23 2.12 2.36 -4.51
CA MET A 23 1.42 1.69 -3.41
C MET A 23 2.34 0.77 -2.62
N LEU A 24 3.31 0.10 -3.26
CA LEU A 24 4.34 -0.70 -2.57
C LEU A 24 5.32 0.18 -1.80
N ASP A 25 5.71 1.33 -2.35
CA ASP A 25 6.51 2.34 -1.65
C ASP A 25 5.78 2.83 -0.40
N ARG A 26 4.49 3.15 -0.53
CA ARG A 26 3.65 3.57 0.59
C ARG A 26 3.51 2.48 1.65
N LEU A 27 3.34 1.22 1.25
CA LEU A 27 3.31 0.10 2.20
C LEU A 27 4.62 0.02 3.00
N GLU A 28 5.76 0.16 2.34
CA GLU A 28 7.06 0.15 3.00
C GLU A 28 7.26 1.34 3.94
N ASP A 29 6.83 2.54 3.55
CA ASP A 29 6.86 3.74 4.38
C ASP A 29 5.96 3.62 5.61
N ASP A 30 4.71 3.18 5.43
CA ASP A 30 3.77 2.97 6.54
C ASP A 30 4.28 1.87 7.50
N MET A 31 4.95 0.83 7.00
CA MET A 31 5.62 -0.19 7.84
C MET A 31 6.78 0.40 8.65
N ARG A 32 7.64 1.23 8.04
CA ARG A 32 8.74 1.91 8.75
C ARG A 32 8.19 2.84 9.84
N LYS A 33 7.16 3.60 9.50
CA LYS A 33 6.46 4.49 10.45
C LYS A 33 5.83 3.70 11.60
N LEU A 34 5.15 2.60 11.30
CA LEU A 34 4.51 1.76 12.30
C LEU A 34 5.51 1.28 13.35
N ARG A 35 6.70 0.82 12.92
CA ARG A 35 7.77 0.39 13.82
C ARG A 35 8.20 1.53 14.75
N ILE A 36 8.49 2.70 14.19
CA ILE A 36 8.90 3.88 14.98
C ILE A 36 7.82 4.27 15.98
N GLU A 37 6.55 4.29 15.56
CA GLU A 37 5.45 4.67 16.46
C GLU A 37 5.24 3.64 17.58
N PHE A 38 5.46 2.34 17.32
CA PHE A 38 5.47 1.33 18.37
C PHE A 38 6.67 1.51 19.31
N ASP A 39 7.86 1.77 18.80
CA ASP A 39 9.04 2.07 19.63
C ASP A 39 8.76 3.27 20.55
N VAL A 40 8.15 4.34 20.03
CA VAL A 40 7.74 5.51 20.82
C VAL A 40 6.68 5.14 21.86
N PHE A 41 5.68 4.33 21.51
CA PHE A 41 4.65 3.87 22.44
C PHE A 41 5.23 3.04 23.60
N PHE A 42 6.09 2.06 23.29
CA PHE A 42 6.71 1.20 24.31
C PHE A 42 7.67 1.96 25.22
N ASN A 43 8.34 2.99 24.71
CA ASN A 43 9.17 3.89 25.52
C ASN A 43 8.35 4.97 26.28
N GLY A 44 7.02 4.91 26.25
CA GLY A 44 6.14 5.84 26.96
C GLY A 44 5.98 7.23 26.32
N GLY A 45 6.52 7.44 25.12
CA GLY A 45 6.39 8.68 24.37
C GLY A 45 5.01 8.88 23.72
N SER A 46 4.20 7.82 23.62
CA SER A 46 2.79 7.87 23.25
C SER A 46 1.94 7.11 24.26
N LYS A 47 0.76 7.63 24.59
CA LYS A 47 -0.22 6.96 25.47
C LYS A 47 -1.08 5.92 24.75
N ARG A 48 -1.07 5.92 23.42
CA ARG A 48 -1.92 5.05 22.59
C ARG A 48 -1.08 4.27 21.59
N PRO A 49 -1.38 2.98 21.37
CA PRO A 49 -0.78 2.23 20.29
C PRO A 49 -1.10 2.84 18.91
N PRO A 50 -0.23 2.66 17.91
CA PRO A 50 -0.41 3.19 16.55
C PRO A 50 -1.41 2.39 15.72
N TYR A 51 -2.67 2.32 16.17
CA TYR A 51 -3.72 1.57 15.49
C TYR A 51 -4.00 2.07 14.07
N ASP A 52 -3.96 3.38 13.83
CA ASP A 52 -4.26 3.94 12.51
C ASP A 52 -3.22 3.51 11.47
N THR A 53 -1.94 3.62 11.80
CA THR A 53 -0.86 3.19 10.91
C THR A 53 -0.89 1.67 10.74
N LYS A 54 -1.16 0.91 11.81
CA LYS A 54 -1.34 -0.56 11.74
C LYS A 54 -2.45 -0.94 10.75
N ASN A 55 -3.61 -0.31 10.88
CA ASN A 55 -4.77 -0.58 10.03
C ASN A 55 -4.50 -0.22 8.57
N ARG A 56 -3.75 0.88 8.29
CA ARG A 56 -3.32 1.21 6.92
C ARG A 56 -2.44 0.14 6.31
N VAL A 57 -1.43 -0.35 7.05
CA VAL A 57 -0.55 -1.43 6.59
C VAL A 57 -1.37 -2.69 6.29
N GLU A 58 -2.25 -3.10 7.21
CA GLU A 58 -3.10 -4.28 7.03
C GLU A 58 -4.04 -4.14 5.83
N ALA A 59 -4.61 -2.96 5.61
CA ALA A 59 -5.47 -2.70 4.45
C ALA A 59 -4.71 -2.80 3.12
N LEU A 60 -3.49 -2.25 3.05
CA LEU A 60 -2.64 -2.36 1.86
C LEU A 60 -2.20 -3.80 1.60
N ILE A 61 -1.80 -4.54 2.65
CA ILE A 61 -1.46 -5.96 2.52
C ILE A 61 -2.64 -6.75 1.97
N LYS A 62 -3.84 -6.57 2.54
CA LYS A 62 -5.05 -7.25 2.07
C LYS A 62 -5.33 -6.93 0.61
N ARG A 63 -5.24 -5.65 0.21
CA ARG A 63 -5.46 -5.23 -1.18
C ARG A 63 -4.50 -5.92 -2.15
N PHE A 64 -3.22 -6.00 -1.84
CA PHE A 64 -2.24 -6.67 -2.70
C PHE A 64 -2.34 -8.20 -2.69
N SER A 65 -2.83 -8.79 -1.60
CA SER A 65 -3.16 -10.22 -1.57
C SER A 65 -4.23 -10.57 -2.58
N ASP A 66 -5.24 -9.71 -2.73
CA ASP A 66 -6.39 -9.92 -3.61
C ASP A 66 -6.15 -9.48 -5.07
N ASP A 67 -5.11 -8.67 -5.32
CA ASP A 67 -4.79 -8.14 -6.64
C ASP A 67 -4.05 -9.15 -7.54
N ARG A 68 -4.65 -9.47 -8.69
CA ARG A 68 -4.10 -10.38 -9.70
C ARG A 68 -3.25 -9.69 -10.76
N ASN A 69 -3.21 -8.36 -10.79
CA ASN A 69 -2.52 -7.57 -11.82
C ASN A 69 -1.07 -7.23 -11.44
N VAL A 70 -0.57 -7.81 -10.35
CA VAL A 70 0.80 -7.58 -9.84
C VAL A 70 1.79 -8.41 -10.66
N ASN A 71 2.79 -7.77 -11.26
CA ASN A 71 3.83 -8.49 -12.01
C ASN A 71 4.79 -9.25 -11.06
N PHE A 72 5.66 -10.10 -11.63
CA PHE A 72 6.57 -10.94 -10.84
C PHE A 72 7.47 -10.13 -9.89
N SER A 73 8.08 -9.05 -10.38
CA SER A 73 8.98 -8.20 -9.58
C SER A 73 8.24 -7.52 -8.42
N GLN A 74 7.06 -6.98 -8.69
CA GLN A 74 6.20 -6.35 -7.69
C GLN A 74 5.71 -7.38 -6.66
N ARG A 75 5.35 -8.59 -7.11
CA ARG A 75 4.91 -9.69 -6.23
C ARG A 75 6.04 -10.15 -5.32
N PHE A 76 7.26 -10.25 -5.85
CA PHE A 76 8.44 -10.56 -5.05
C PHE A 76 8.66 -9.50 -3.97
N ARG A 77 8.66 -8.22 -4.35
CA ARG A 77 8.80 -7.10 -3.40
C ARG A 77 7.70 -7.10 -2.32
N TYR A 78 6.45 -7.30 -2.73
CA TYR A 78 5.31 -7.45 -1.82
C TYR A 78 5.51 -8.60 -0.84
N ASN A 79 5.89 -9.79 -1.31
CA ASN A 79 6.13 -10.94 -0.44
C ASN A 79 7.25 -10.66 0.58
N SER A 80 8.32 -9.97 0.18
CA SER A 80 9.38 -9.53 1.10
C SER A 80 8.88 -8.52 2.14
N LEU A 81 7.96 -7.62 1.78
CA LEU A 81 7.32 -6.69 2.72
C LEU A 81 6.42 -7.45 3.72
N VAL A 82 5.59 -8.37 3.25
CA VAL A 82 4.73 -9.19 4.12
C VAL A 82 5.54 -10.04 5.08
N ALA A 83 6.61 -10.70 4.61
CA ALA A 83 7.50 -11.46 5.49
C ALA A 83 8.08 -10.60 6.62
N ARG A 84 8.58 -9.41 6.29
CA ARG A 84 9.08 -8.43 7.28
C ARG A 84 7.98 -8.03 8.29
N TYR A 85 6.77 -7.80 7.82
CA TYR A 85 5.63 -7.42 8.67
C TYR A 85 5.21 -8.57 9.60
N THR A 86 5.15 -9.80 9.11
CA THR A 86 4.81 -10.98 9.91
C THR A 86 5.83 -11.21 11.02
N SER A 87 7.13 -11.19 10.70
CA SER A 87 8.18 -11.34 11.72
C SER A 87 8.10 -10.24 12.79
N PHE A 88 7.76 -9.00 12.42
CA PHE A 88 7.56 -7.93 13.40
C PHE A 88 6.38 -8.17 14.34
N ARG A 89 5.29 -8.80 13.86
CA ARG A 89 4.09 -9.06 14.66
C ARG A 89 4.24 -10.21 15.66
N GLU A 90 5.19 -11.11 15.43
CA GLU A 90 5.45 -12.28 16.26
C GLU A 90 6.44 -11.99 17.40
N LEU A 91 7.09 -10.82 17.39
CA LEU A 91 7.96 -10.30 18.45
C LEU A 91 7.14 -9.60 19.54
#